data_AF-A0A4Y2G7T9-F1
#
_entry.id   AF-A0A4Y2G7T9-F1
#
_cell.length_a   1.000
_cell.length_b   1.000
_cell.length_c   1.000
_cell.angle_alpha   90.00
_cell.angle_beta   90.00
_cell.angle_gamma   90.00
#
_symmetry.space_group_name_H-M   'P 1'
#
loop_
_entity.id
_entity.type
_entity.pdbx_description
1 polymer ?
#
loop_
_entity_poly.entity_id
_entity_poly.type
_entity_poly.pdbx_seq_one_letter_code
_entity_poly.pdbx_strand_id
1 'polypeptide(L)'
;MGCNMSLKIHFLHSHLEFFPENLGSVSDEHGELFHQDISNMGVRYQGKWNTKMLADYCWTFKMDIPQAKHSLYDILMALQWVNDNIESFGGDKNRIALHGQSAGSVAVSLLCISPLARGLFSRAILQSATTIFVKSNQLRPNLDLSQRLAEVVGCASQAKTIENDPQSVVDCLRSRKATDLALVLWSFNPTSTRSFLPQYGDDLIPIDALGEIRNGNFQNVPLLIGNTRDEGSFQITTGQPELFGLFGQKNPIINKTQAENIIRNIFRNFDNPENYVRYFLASIPDDHFDAIKRQVYTASGDSSLLCSNVYFAESYADRNNDVYYYFFTHRPSNTPWSYWMGVAHFEDMQFVFGRPIRKPYLYEPEEVELSKKMIKIWSNFAKNG
;
A
#
# COMPACT_ATOMS: atom_id res chain seq x y z
N MET A 1 1.57 30.65 -13.55
CA MET A 1 2.44 29.49 -13.26
C MET A 1 1.72 28.68 -12.19
N GLY A 2 0.84 27.76 -12.57
CA GLY A 2 0.04 26.98 -11.62
C GLY A 2 0.88 25.86 -11.01
N CYS A 3 0.93 25.80 -9.68
CA CYS A 3 1.59 24.71 -8.97
C CYS A 3 0.59 23.56 -8.84
N ASN A 4 0.83 22.43 -9.50
CA ASN A 4 0.07 21.21 -9.27
C ASN A 4 0.56 20.58 -7.96
N MET A 5 -0.21 20.69 -6.88
CA MET A 5 0.11 19.91 -5.68
C MET A 5 -0.27 18.45 -5.90
N SER A 6 0.66 17.55 -5.56
CA SER A 6 0.45 16.11 -5.48
C SER A 6 0.35 15.74 -4.00
N LEU A 7 -0.79 15.18 -3.58
CA LEU A 7 -0.94 14.60 -2.26
C LEU A 7 -0.17 13.27 -2.24
N LYS A 8 0.91 13.21 -1.45
CA LYS A 8 1.76 12.02 -1.29
C LYS A 8 1.30 11.21 -0.09
N ILE A 9 0.83 9.99 -0.34
CA ILE A 9 0.40 9.07 0.73
C ILE A 9 1.46 7.98 0.86
N HIS A 10 2.31 8.08 1.89
CA HIS A 10 3.36 7.10 2.19
C HIS A 10 2.89 6.16 3.31
N PHE A 11 2.78 4.85 3.03
CA PHE A 11 2.64 3.81 4.06
C PHE A 11 3.77 2.77 3.93
N LEU A 12 4.95 3.16 4.43
CA LEU A 12 5.89 2.35 5.22
C LEU A 12 6.92 3.32 5.77
N HIS A 13 7.10 3.34 7.09
CA HIS A 13 8.06 4.18 7.79
C HIS A 13 9.50 3.81 7.36
N SER A 14 10.06 4.59 6.43
CA SER A 14 11.50 4.83 6.30
C SER A 14 11.74 6.13 5.52
N HIS A 15 11.33 7.25 6.12
CA HIS A 15 11.88 8.56 5.81
C HIS A 15 12.41 9.15 7.12
N LEU A 16 13.50 8.56 7.61
CA LEU A 16 14.43 9.30 8.45
C LEU A 16 15.08 10.36 7.56
N GLU A 17 14.69 11.61 7.85
CA GLU A 17 15.24 12.87 7.37
C GLU A 17 14.92 13.28 5.93
N PHE A 18 14.78 14.61 5.74
CA PHE A 18 14.56 15.37 4.49
C PHE A 18 13.16 15.97 4.25
N PHE A 19 12.72 16.81 5.17
CA PHE A 19 12.18 18.12 4.78
C PHE A 19 13.24 19.20 5.03
N PRO A 20 13.45 20.17 4.12
CA PRO A 20 14.22 21.37 4.44
C PRO A 20 13.48 22.19 5.51
N GLU A 21 14.24 22.86 6.40
CA GLU A 21 13.77 23.63 7.56
C GLU A 21 12.90 24.89 7.23
N ASN A 22 12.42 25.09 6.00
CA ASN A 22 11.58 26.25 5.70
C ASN A 22 10.53 26.03 4.60
N LEU A 23 9.39 25.47 4.97
CA LEU A 23 8.14 25.92 4.35
C LEU A 23 7.78 27.24 5.03
N GLY A 24 8.27 28.34 4.46
CA GLY A 24 8.05 29.68 5.00
C GLY A 24 6.57 29.97 5.27
N SER A 25 6.29 30.47 6.48
CA SER A 25 5.13 31.28 6.89
C SER A 25 3.82 31.10 6.10
N VAL A 26 3.35 29.85 5.94
CA VAL A 26 1.94 29.59 5.68
C VAL A 26 1.33 29.29 7.05
N SER A 27 0.55 30.26 7.53
CA SER A 27 0.06 30.42 8.90
C SER A 27 -0.29 29.13 9.64
N ASP A 28 0.17 29.05 10.89
CA ASP A 28 -0.23 28.07 11.92
C ASP A 28 -1.75 27.86 11.98
N GLU A 29 -2.53 28.89 11.62
CA GLU A 29 -3.99 28.91 11.55
C GLU A 29 -4.61 27.84 10.60
N HIS A 30 -4.00 27.54 9.46
CA HIS A 30 -4.55 26.55 8.52
C HIS A 30 -4.28 25.11 8.95
N GLY A 31 -3.15 24.87 9.64
CA GLY A 31 -2.86 23.60 10.29
C GLY A 31 -3.77 23.35 11.50
N GLU A 32 -4.01 24.39 12.30
CA GLU A 32 -4.96 24.34 13.43
C GLU A 32 -6.40 24.07 12.97
N LEU A 33 -6.86 24.70 11.87
CA LEU A 33 -8.18 24.43 11.29
C LEU A 33 -8.34 22.98 10.80
N PHE A 34 -7.31 22.41 10.14
CA PHE A 34 -7.31 21.00 9.76
C PHE A 34 -7.43 20.07 10.97
N HIS A 35 -6.71 20.36 12.05
CA HIS A 35 -6.82 19.62 13.31
C HIS A 35 -8.20 19.77 13.97
N GLN A 36 -8.84 20.95 13.86
CA GLN A 36 -10.15 21.22 14.44
C GLN A 36 -11.28 20.53 13.66
N ASP A 37 -11.18 20.46 12.33
CA ASP A 37 -12.13 19.72 11.48
C ASP A 37 -12.06 18.20 11.71
N ILE A 38 -10.86 17.66 11.94
CA ILE A 38 -10.67 16.26 12.38
C ILE A 38 -11.34 16.04 13.75
N SER A 39 -11.19 16.97 14.69
CA SER A 39 -11.81 16.89 16.03
C SER A 39 -13.35 16.91 15.97
N ASN A 40 -13.94 17.73 15.10
CA ASN A 40 -15.39 17.87 14.96
C ASN A 40 -16.08 16.63 14.36
N MET A 41 -15.34 15.80 13.61
CA MET A 41 -15.87 14.55 13.07
C MET A 41 -16.21 13.52 14.15
N GLY A 42 -15.64 13.63 15.37
CA GLY A 42 -16.05 12.85 16.55
C GLY A 42 -17.56 12.88 16.80
N VAL A 43 -18.18 14.05 16.57
CA VAL A 43 -19.60 14.31 16.80
C VAL A 43 -20.51 13.67 15.74
N ARG A 44 -20.00 13.42 14.52
CA ARG A 44 -20.77 12.84 13.40
C ARG A 44 -20.99 11.32 13.48
N TYR A 45 -20.17 10.58 14.23
CA TYR A 45 -20.25 9.10 14.29
C TYR A 45 -20.83 8.58 15.61
N GLN A 46 -21.86 9.25 16.13
CA GLN A 46 -22.55 8.99 17.40
C GLN A 46 -22.78 7.49 17.73
N GLY A 47 -21.82 6.83 18.37
CA GLY A 47 -21.98 5.57 19.09
C GLY A 47 -22.44 4.33 18.29
N LYS A 48 -22.45 4.36 16.95
CA LYS A 48 -22.87 3.21 16.12
C LYS A 48 -21.64 2.46 15.62
N TRP A 49 -21.11 1.57 16.45
CA TRP A 49 -20.03 0.65 16.08
C TRP A 49 -20.62 -0.65 15.52
N ASN A 50 -20.10 -1.12 14.39
CA ASN A 50 -20.39 -2.47 13.89
C ASN A 50 -19.08 -3.28 13.79
N THR A 51 -19.21 -4.60 13.64
CA THR A 51 -18.07 -5.53 13.60
C THR A 51 -17.05 -5.22 12.51
N LYS A 52 -17.48 -4.64 11.38
CA LYS A 52 -16.59 -4.22 10.29
C LYS A 52 -15.83 -2.94 10.61
N MET A 53 -16.49 -1.96 11.23
CA MET A 53 -15.87 -0.73 11.73
C MET A 53 -14.82 -1.03 12.83
N LEU A 54 -15.06 -2.05 13.65
CA LEU A 54 -14.13 -2.47 14.70
C LEU A 54 -12.86 -3.13 14.12
N ALA A 55 -13.01 -3.91 13.05
CA ALA A 55 -11.89 -4.49 12.32
C ALA A 55 -11.02 -3.42 11.63
N ASP A 56 -11.64 -2.38 11.06
CA ASP A 56 -10.94 -1.25 10.43
C ASP A 56 -10.31 -0.27 11.46
N TYR A 57 -10.94 -0.08 12.61
CA TYR A 57 -10.36 0.65 13.73
C TYR A 57 -9.06 0.00 14.22
N CYS A 58 -9.04 -1.34 14.36
CA CYS A 58 -7.85 -2.06 14.80
C CYS A 58 -6.72 -2.05 13.75
N TRP A 59 -7.04 -1.86 12.46
CA TRP A 59 -6.04 -1.61 11.43
C TRP A 59 -5.26 -0.30 11.63
N THR A 60 -5.86 0.67 12.32
CA THR A 60 -5.29 2.01 12.49
C THR A 60 -4.65 2.16 13.87
N PHE A 61 -3.51 1.50 14.10
CA PHE A 61 -2.71 1.70 15.32
C PHE A 61 -1.34 2.32 15.03
N LYS A 62 -1.32 3.63 14.78
CA LYS A 62 -0.39 4.62 15.37
C LYS A 62 -0.70 6.02 14.80
N MET A 63 -1.12 6.96 15.64
CA MET A 63 -0.76 8.39 15.64
C MET A 63 -1.29 8.98 16.97
N ASP A 64 -0.48 9.80 17.64
CA ASP A 64 -0.81 10.49 18.91
C ASP A 64 -1.90 11.56 18.70
N ILE A 65 -3.13 11.11 18.44
CA ILE A 65 -4.32 11.96 18.45
C ILE A 65 -5.44 11.16 19.14
N PRO A 66 -6.03 11.65 20.24
CA PRO A 66 -7.15 11.00 20.95
C PRO A 66 -8.43 10.79 20.10
N GLN A 67 -8.39 11.11 18.81
CA GLN A 67 -9.52 11.21 17.88
C GLN A 67 -9.28 10.42 16.58
N ALA A 68 -8.17 9.67 16.44
CA ALA A 68 -7.81 8.96 15.22
C ALA A 68 -8.92 7.99 14.76
N LYS A 69 -9.51 8.27 13.59
CA LYS A 69 -10.50 7.46 12.90
C LYS A 69 -9.92 7.01 11.56
N HIS A 70 -9.68 5.70 11.44
CA HIS A 70 -9.53 4.94 10.19
C HIS A 70 -8.53 5.52 9.16
N SER A 71 -7.41 4.83 8.94
CA SER A 71 -6.33 5.28 8.04
C SER A 71 -6.76 5.66 6.61
N LEU A 72 -7.81 5.05 6.06
CA LEU A 72 -8.36 5.41 4.75
C LEU A 72 -9.33 6.60 4.78
N TYR A 73 -10.05 6.82 5.89
CA TYR A 73 -10.82 8.05 6.07
C TYR A 73 -9.91 9.24 6.31
N ASP A 74 -8.78 9.07 7.01
CA ASP A 74 -7.76 10.12 7.15
C ASP A 74 -7.27 10.59 5.77
N ILE A 75 -7.01 9.64 4.87
CA ILE A 75 -6.66 9.94 3.47
C ILE A 75 -7.81 10.66 2.76
N LEU A 76 -9.05 10.17 2.89
CA LEU A 76 -10.21 10.81 2.28
C LEU A 76 -10.40 12.25 2.79
N MET A 77 -10.24 12.47 4.10
CA MET A 77 -10.34 13.79 4.72
C MET A 77 -9.24 14.72 4.21
N ALA A 78 -8.00 14.25 4.15
CA ALA A 78 -6.90 15.03 3.58
C ALA A 78 -7.17 15.38 2.11
N LEU A 79 -7.71 14.44 1.34
CA LEU A 79 -8.11 14.67 -0.04
C LEU A 79 -9.26 15.69 -0.15
N GLN A 80 -10.27 15.60 0.71
CA GLN A 80 -11.37 16.56 0.77
C GLN A 80 -10.85 17.96 1.12
N TRP A 81 -9.98 18.07 2.13
CA TRP A 81 -9.34 19.33 2.50
C TRP A 81 -8.54 19.91 1.34
N VAL A 82 -7.76 19.09 0.62
CA VAL A 82 -7.06 19.54 -0.58
C VAL A 82 -8.07 20.00 -1.63
N ASN A 83 -9.11 19.23 -1.92
CA ASN A 83 -10.13 19.61 -2.89
C ASN A 83 -10.79 20.96 -2.58
N ASP A 84 -11.09 21.20 -1.29
CA ASP A 84 -11.76 22.40 -0.81
C ASP A 84 -10.82 23.63 -0.77
N ASN A 85 -9.51 23.43 -0.55
CA ASN A 85 -8.58 24.52 -0.26
C ASN A 85 -7.51 24.77 -1.33
N ILE A 86 -7.29 23.85 -2.27
CA ILE A 86 -6.14 23.91 -3.20
C ILE A 86 -6.10 25.18 -4.06
N GLU A 87 -7.26 25.76 -4.37
CA GLU A 87 -7.36 26.99 -5.15
C GLU A 87 -6.71 28.18 -4.42
N SER A 88 -6.80 28.23 -3.09
CA SER A 88 -6.13 29.25 -2.26
C SER A 88 -4.61 29.18 -2.31
N PHE A 89 -4.05 28.03 -2.67
CA PHE A 89 -2.62 27.79 -2.86
C PHE A 89 -2.18 27.91 -4.34
N GLY A 90 -3.08 28.33 -5.23
CA GLY A 90 -2.81 28.48 -6.66
C GLY A 90 -2.78 27.16 -7.44
N GLY A 91 -3.31 26.07 -6.86
CA GLY A 91 -3.58 24.84 -7.59
C GLY A 91 -5.00 24.80 -8.16
N ASP A 92 -5.36 23.66 -8.76
CA ASP A 92 -6.62 23.49 -9.46
C ASP A 92 -7.30 22.20 -8.97
N LYS A 93 -8.46 22.35 -8.30
CA LYS A 93 -9.20 21.22 -7.73
C LYS A 93 -9.68 20.22 -8.77
N ASN A 94 -9.85 20.65 -10.03
CA ASN A 94 -10.24 19.78 -11.14
C ASN A 94 -9.05 19.02 -11.74
N ARG A 95 -7.82 19.28 -11.28
CA ARG A 95 -6.59 18.63 -11.76
C ARG A 95 -5.78 17.98 -10.65
N ILE A 96 -6.45 17.54 -9.59
CA ILE A 96 -5.83 16.73 -8.54
C ILE A 96 -5.48 15.35 -9.10
N ALA A 97 -4.22 14.94 -8.95
CA ALA A 97 -3.72 13.62 -9.30
C ALA A 97 -3.25 12.90 -8.03
N LEU A 98 -3.85 11.75 -7.74
CA LEU A 98 -3.45 10.91 -6.62
C LEU A 98 -2.31 10.00 -7.04
N HIS A 99 -1.30 9.88 -6.19
CA HIS A 99 -0.11 9.09 -6.47
C HIS A 99 0.26 8.23 -5.26
N GLY A 100 0.29 6.91 -5.48
CA GLY A 100 0.63 5.95 -4.44
C GLY A 100 1.60 4.88 -4.95
N GLN A 101 2.39 4.34 -4.02
CA GLN A 101 3.23 3.17 -4.24
C GLN A 101 2.89 2.11 -3.18
N SER A 102 2.88 0.83 -3.57
CA SER A 102 2.61 -0.31 -2.66
C SER A 102 1.31 -0.10 -1.88
N ALA A 103 1.32 -0.13 -0.55
CA ALA A 103 0.15 0.15 0.28
C ALA A 103 -0.50 1.53 0.00
N GLY A 104 0.28 2.55 -0.35
CA GLY A 104 -0.25 3.83 -0.82
C GLY A 104 -0.98 3.71 -2.16
N SER A 105 -0.47 2.87 -3.07
CA SER A 105 -1.15 2.55 -4.34
C SER A 105 -2.43 1.76 -4.11
N VAL A 106 -2.44 0.83 -3.15
CA VAL A 106 -3.66 0.14 -2.70
C VAL A 106 -4.68 1.17 -2.21
N ALA A 107 -4.28 2.11 -1.35
CA ALA A 107 -5.18 3.17 -0.86
C ALA A 107 -5.75 4.03 -1.99
N VAL A 108 -4.92 4.49 -2.94
CA VAL A 108 -5.41 5.25 -4.10
C VAL A 108 -6.39 4.41 -4.94
N SER A 109 -6.08 3.14 -5.18
CA SER A 109 -6.98 2.25 -5.93
C SER A 109 -8.31 1.97 -5.20
N LEU A 110 -8.33 2.03 -3.86
CA LEU A 110 -9.56 1.97 -3.05
C LEU A 110 -10.38 3.26 -3.19
N LEU A 111 -9.74 4.43 -3.20
CA LEU A 111 -10.43 5.69 -3.49
C LEU A 111 -11.02 5.71 -4.90
N CYS A 112 -10.37 5.05 -5.86
CA CYS A 112 -10.90 4.91 -7.21
C CYS A 112 -12.22 4.11 -7.28
N ILE A 113 -12.53 3.25 -6.31
CA ILE A 113 -13.83 2.54 -6.24
C ILE A 113 -14.77 3.14 -5.17
N SER A 114 -14.26 4.00 -4.30
CA SER A 114 -15.04 4.58 -3.21
C SER A 114 -16.09 5.58 -3.73
N PRO A 115 -17.37 5.46 -3.31
CA PRO A 115 -18.38 6.47 -3.64
C PRO A 115 -18.10 7.82 -2.98
N LEU A 116 -17.45 7.83 -1.80
CA LEU A 116 -17.14 9.06 -1.06
C LEU A 116 -16.01 9.88 -1.69
N ALA A 117 -15.13 9.24 -2.46
CA ALA A 117 -14.03 9.92 -3.13
C ALA A 117 -14.40 10.46 -4.53
N ARG A 118 -15.66 10.30 -4.96
CA ARG A 118 -16.10 10.67 -6.31
C ARG A 118 -15.96 12.17 -6.56
N GLY A 119 -15.23 12.51 -7.61
CA GLY A 119 -15.02 13.91 -8.02
C GLY A 119 -13.99 14.67 -7.20
N LEU A 120 -13.32 14.04 -6.23
CA LEU A 120 -12.29 14.69 -5.43
C LEU A 120 -10.91 14.71 -6.13
N PHE A 121 -10.73 13.86 -7.13
CA PHE A 121 -9.53 13.79 -7.94
C PHE A 121 -9.87 13.45 -9.39
N SER A 122 -8.92 13.71 -10.28
CA SER A 122 -9.10 13.61 -11.73
C SER A 122 -8.24 12.54 -12.39
N ARG A 123 -7.19 12.04 -11.69
CA ARG A 123 -6.17 11.12 -12.22
C ARG A 123 -5.60 10.26 -11.11
N ALA A 124 -5.20 9.04 -11.42
CA ALA A 124 -4.56 8.12 -10.48
C ALA A 124 -3.23 7.57 -11.02
N ILE A 125 -2.22 7.54 -10.17
CA ILE A 125 -0.91 6.91 -10.42
C ILE A 125 -0.73 5.78 -9.41
N LEU A 126 -0.69 4.54 -9.89
CA LEU A 126 -0.65 3.32 -9.10
C LEU A 126 0.66 2.55 -9.31
N GLN A 127 1.61 2.68 -8.40
CA GLN A 127 2.90 1.97 -8.49
C GLN A 127 2.89 0.67 -7.69
N SER A 128 3.12 -0.43 -8.38
CA SER A 128 3.36 -1.79 -7.88
C SER A 128 2.21 -2.55 -7.23
N ALA A 129 1.15 -1.91 -6.74
CA ALA A 129 0.04 -2.64 -6.10
C ALA A 129 -1.34 -2.00 -6.37
N THR A 130 -2.40 -2.80 -6.33
CA THR A 130 -3.79 -2.35 -6.39
C THR A 130 -4.63 -3.08 -5.35
N THR A 131 -5.85 -2.64 -5.13
CA THR A 131 -6.79 -3.26 -4.18
C THR A 131 -7.11 -4.73 -4.49
N ILE A 132 -6.84 -5.22 -5.71
CA ILE A 132 -6.95 -6.64 -6.06
C ILE A 132 -5.97 -7.49 -5.23
N PHE A 133 -4.86 -6.91 -4.75
CA PHE A 133 -3.93 -7.53 -3.82
C PHE A 133 -4.60 -7.87 -2.47
N VAL A 134 -5.55 -7.05 -2.02
CA VAL A 134 -6.33 -7.29 -0.79
C VAL A 134 -7.38 -8.35 -1.12
N LYS A 135 -6.90 -9.57 -1.35
CA LYS A 135 -7.73 -10.74 -1.66
C LYS A 135 -8.67 -10.95 -0.48
N SER A 136 -9.98 -11.02 -0.72
CA SER A 136 -11.02 -11.51 0.19
C SER A 136 -11.34 -10.66 1.43
N ASN A 137 -12.50 -10.94 2.01
CA ASN A 137 -12.98 -10.39 3.27
C ASN A 137 -12.00 -10.63 4.41
N GLN A 138 -11.36 -9.56 4.90
CA GLN A 138 -10.40 -9.61 6.01
C GLN A 138 -11.08 -9.56 7.38
N LEU A 139 -12.42 -9.60 7.43
CA LEU A 139 -13.17 -9.39 8.66
C LEU A 139 -12.79 -10.41 9.73
N ARG A 140 -12.78 -11.70 9.39
CA ARG A 140 -12.49 -12.74 10.39
C ARG A 140 -11.03 -12.69 10.87
N PRO A 141 -10.01 -12.65 10.00
CA PRO A 141 -8.63 -12.45 10.43
C PRO A 141 -8.42 -11.20 11.29
N ASN A 142 -9.00 -10.07 10.89
CA ASN A 142 -8.90 -8.82 11.64
C ASN A 142 -9.58 -8.92 13.01
N LEU A 143 -10.77 -9.54 13.11
CA LEU A 143 -11.48 -9.75 14.37
C LEU A 143 -10.72 -10.72 15.29
N ASP A 144 -10.20 -11.82 14.76
CA ASP A 144 -9.43 -12.80 15.55
C ASP A 144 -8.15 -12.17 16.11
N LEU A 145 -7.43 -11.39 15.30
CA LEU A 145 -6.26 -10.64 15.76
C LEU A 145 -6.62 -9.59 16.80
N SER A 146 -7.72 -8.86 16.60
CA SER A 146 -8.21 -7.84 17.53
C SER A 146 -8.60 -8.47 18.88
N GLN A 147 -9.29 -9.61 18.85
CA GLN A 147 -9.71 -10.35 20.04
C GLN A 147 -8.48 -10.82 20.81
N ARG A 148 -7.50 -11.40 20.12
CA ARG A 148 -6.25 -11.86 20.73
C ARG A 148 -5.44 -10.71 21.35
N LEU A 149 -5.37 -9.56 20.65
CA LEU A 149 -4.75 -8.35 21.19
C LEU A 149 -5.47 -7.92 22.48
N ALA A 150 -6.80 -7.83 22.45
CA ALA A 150 -7.61 -7.43 23.57
C ALA A 150 -7.47 -8.37 24.77
N GLU A 151 -7.37 -9.68 24.55
CA GLU A 151 -7.13 -10.66 25.62
C GLU A 151 -5.76 -10.46 26.28
N VAL A 152 -4.69 -10.28 25.49
CA VAL A 152 -3.33 -10.12 26.03
C VAL A 152 -3.19 -8.85 26.85
N VAL A 153 -3.87 -7.77 26.49
CA VAL A 153 -3.87 -6.51 27.27
C VAL A 153 -4.98 -6.45 28.32
N GLY A 154 -5.65 -7.57 28.59
CA GLY A 154 -6.66 -7.69 29.65
C GLY A 154 -7.91 -6.85 29.40
N CYS A 155 -8.25 -6.57 28.14
CA CYS A 155 -9.46 -5.88 27.72
C CYS A 155 -10.59 -6.80 27.27
N ALA A 156 -10.27 -8.05 26.93
CA ALA A 156 -11.23 -9.09 26.58
C ALA A 156 -10.98 -10.38 27.38
N SER A 157 -12.00 -11.24 27.45
CA SER A 157 -11.99 -12.55 28.09
C SER A 157 -13.03 -13.47 27.42
N GLN A 158 -13.12 -14.73 27.85
CA GLN A 158 -14.16 -15.65 27.34
C GLN A 158 -15.59 -15.13 27.55
N ALA A 159 -15.83 -14.39 28.63
CA ALA A 159 -17.14 -13.80 28.92
C ALA A 159 -17.36 -12.45 28.20
N LYS A 160 -16.28 -11.78 27.79
CA LYS A 160 -16.30 -10.42 27.22
C LYS A 160 -15.41 -10.36 25.98
N THR A 161 -16.01 -10.52 24.81
CA THR A 161 -15.36 -10.55 23.51
C THR A 161 -15.71 -9.30 22.69
N ILE A 162 -14.94 -9.06 21.63
CA ILE A 162 -15.22 -7.99 20.66
C ILE A 162 -16.59 -8.17 19.99
N GLU A 163 -17.06 -9.41 19.86
CA GLU A 163 -18.36 -9.69 19.22
C GLU A 163 -19.53 -9.52 20.19
N ASN A 164 -19.37 -9.84 21.49
CA ASN A 164 -20.47 -9.81 22.45
C ASN A 164 -20.59 -8.50 23.26
N ASP A 165 -19.48 -7.78 23.46
CA ASP A 165 -19.41 -6.52 24.20
C ASP A 165 -18.37 -5.57 23.55
N PRO A 166 -18.57 -5.21 22.27
CA PRO A 166 -17.61 -4.44 21.48
C PRO A 166 -17.24 -3.11 22.14
N GLN A 167 -18.24 -2.39 22.67
CA GLN A 167 -18.04 -1.05 23.21
C GLN A 167 -17.09 -1.08 24.40
N SER A 168 -17.34 -1.97 25.35
CA SER A 168 -16.53 -2.05 26.56
C SER A 168 -15.13 -2.60 26.30
N VAL A 169 -14.95 -3.47 25.28
CA VAL A 169 -13.61 -3.91 24.86
C VAL A 169 -12.84 -2.75 24.22
N VAL A 170 -13.47 -1.99 23.32
CA VAL A 170 -12.84 -0.84 22.65
C VAL A 170 -12.48 0.27 23.64
N ASP A 171 -13.37 0.59 24.59
CA ASP A 171 -13.10 1.62 25.59
C ASP A 171 -11.91 1.24 26.47
N CYS A 172 -11.80 -0.05 26.83
CA CYS A 172 -10.61 -0.56 27.50
C CYS A 172 -9.36 -0.43 26.62
N LEU A 173 -9.42 -0.83 25.34
CA LEU A 173 -8.28 -0.71 24.42
C LEU A 173 -7.81 0.74 24.29
N ARG A 174 -8.73 1.71 24.23
CA ARG A 174 -8.44 3.16 24.21
C ARG A 174 -7.77 3.67 25.47
N SER A 175 -8.02 3.03 26.60
CA SER A 175 -7.35 3.36 27.88
C SER A 175 -5.92 2.83 27.96
N ARG A 176 -5.51 1.92 27.06
CA ARG A 176 -4.15 1.37 27.02
C ARG A 176 -3.21 2.32 26.29
N LYS A 177 -1.93 2.26 26.65
CA LYS A 177 -0.89 3.00 25.93
C LYS A 177 -0.75 2.42 24.52
N ALA A 178 -0.69 3.28 23.51
CA ALA A 178 -0.49 2.88 22.13
C ALA A 178 0.81 2.07 21.93
N THR A 179 1.86 2.39 22.69
CA THR A 179 3.13 1.64 22.68
C THR A 179 2.96 0.20 23.10
N ASP A 180 2.12 -0.06 24.12
CA ASP A 180 1.91 -1.41 24.65
C ASP A 180 1.14 -2.25 23.63
N LEU A 181 0.11 -1.65 23.00
CA LEU A 181 -0.65 -2.29 21.92
C LEU A 181 0.25 -2.64 20.73
N ALA A 182 1.12 -1.71 20.31
CA ALA A 182 2.05 -1.93 19.21
C ALA A 182 3.07 -3.03 19.51
N LEU A 183 3.60 -3.08 20.74
CA LEU A 183 4.54 -4.13 21.16
C LEU A 183 3.88 -5.51 21.19
N VAL A 184 2.63 -5.60 21.68
CA VAL A 184 1.87 -6.86 21.68
C VAL A 184 1.59 -7.32 20.24
N LEU A 185 1.15 -6.42 19.36
CA LEU A 185 0.94 -6.75 17.95
C LEU A 185 2.23 -7.24 17.28
N TRP A 186 3.36 -6.58 17.54
CA TRP A 186 4.66 -7.03 17.04
C TRP A 186 5.05 -8.41 17.59
N SER A 187 4.72 -8.72 18.85
CA SER A 187 5.02 -10.03 19.46
C SER A 187 4.29 -11.20 18.78
N PHE A 188 3.13 -10.96 18.17
CA PHE A 188 2.38 -12.02 17.48
C PHE A 188 3.01 -12.41 16.14
N ASN A 189 3.74 -11.50 15.51
CA ASN A 189 4.41 -11.76 14.24
C ASN A 189 5.60 -10.80 14.06
N PRO A 190 6.73 -11.06 14.75
CA PRO A 190 7.86 -10.12 14.79
C PRO A 190 8.54 -9.95 13.43
N THR A 191 8.29 -10.87 12.50
CA THR A 191 8.83 -10.89 11.13
C THR A 191 7.90 -10.25 10.10
N SER A 192 6.66 -9.91 10.46
CA SER A 192 5.71 -9.23 9.57
C SER A 192 5.54 -7.77 9.97
N THR A 193 5.67 -6.87 9.00
CA THR A 193 5.27 -5.46 9.13
C THR A 193 3.76 -5.24 8.92
N ARG A 194 3.01 -6.32 8.68
CA ARG A 194 1.58 -6.32 8.37
C ARG A 194 0.82 -7.01 9.49
N SER A 195 -0.03 -6.26 10.20
CA SER A 195 -0.88 -6.79 11.26
C SER A 195 -2.33 -6.88 10.82
N PHE A 196 -2.91 -5.81 10.29
CA PHE A 196 -4.24 -5.85 9.69
C PHE A 196 -4.16 -5.55 8.19
N LEU A 197 -5.28 -5.65 7.49
CA LEU A 197 -5.43 -5.29 6.08
C LEU A 197 -6.74 -4.53 5.90
N PRO A 198 -6.88 -3.70 4.83
CA PRO A 198 -8.11 -2.96 4.57
C PRO A 198 -9.35 -3.85 4.56
N GLN A 199 -10.44 -3.36 5.15
CA GLN A 199 -11.72 -4.05 5.25
C GLN A 199 -12.81 -3.29 4.49
N TYR A 200 -13.75 -4.02 3.89
CA TYR A 200 -14.94 -3.44 3.26
C TYR A 200 -16.21 -3.65 4.11
N GLY A 201 -17.25 -2.91 3.77
CA GLY A 201 -18.61 -2.98 4.31
C GLY A 201 -18.98 -1.79 5.19
N ASP A 202 -18.38 -0.64 4.93
CA ASP A 202 -18.74 0.67 5.46
C ASP A 202 -19.02 1.66 4.31
N ASP A 203 -19.22 2.94 4.61
CA ASP A 203 -19.59 3.92 3.58
C ASP A 203 -18.44 4.22 2.61
N LEU A 204 -17.19 4.07 3.05
CA LEU A 204 -15.99 4.32 2.23
C LEU A 204 -15.77 3.21 1.22
N ILE A 205 -15.88 1.95 1.65
CA ILE A 205 -15.70 0.77 0.81
C ILE A 205 -16.90 -0.16 1.07
N PRO A 206 -18.07 0.07 0.45
CA PRO A 206 -19.29 -0.65 0.81
C PRO A 206 -19.29 -2.13 0.43
N ILE A 207 -18.57 -2.48 -0.63
CA ILE A 207 -18.57 -3.81 -1.24
C ILE A 207 -17.13 -4.25 -1.47
N ASP A 208 -16.93 -5.56 -1.57
CA ASP A 208 -15.67 -6.17 -1.95
C ASP A 208 -15.09 -5.55 -3.24
N ALA A 209 -13.83 -5.13 -3.18
CA ALA A 209 -13.18 -4.37 -4.24
C ALA A 209 -13.10 -5.13 -5.57
N LEU A 210 -12.94 -6.46 -5.52
CA LEU A 210 -12.93 -7.29 -6.72
C LEU A 210 -14.28 -7.27 -7.45
N GLY A 211 -15.38 -7.25 -6.70
CA GLY A 211 -16.73 -7.11 -7.24
C GLY A 211 -16.93 -5.78 -7.96
N GLU A 212 -16.54 -4.67 -7.33
CA GLU A 212 -16.64 -3.33 -7.94
C GLU A 212 -15.81 -3.23 -9.22
N ILE A 213 -14.58 -3.75 -9.22
CA ILE A 213 -13.70 -3.73 -10.40
C ILE A 213 -14.28 -4.57 -11.54
N ARG A 214 -14.76 -5.79 -11.25
CA ARG A 214 -15.41 -6.67 -12.25
C ARG A 214 -16.65 -6.04 -12.87
N ASN A 215 -17.46 -5.38 -12.04
CA ASN A 215 -18.67 -4.70 -12.50
C ASN A 215 -18.37 -3.36 -13.19
N GLY A 216 -17.12 -2.90 -13.10
CA GLY A 216 -16.65 -1.61 -13.60
C GLY A 216 -17.26 -0.42 -12.86
N ASN A 217 -17.51 -0.60 -11.57
CA ASN A 217 -17.96 0.43 -10.65
C ASN A 217 -16.74 1.16 -10.06
N PHE A 218 -16.02 1.88 -10.91
CA PHE A 218 -14.92 2.74 -10.50
C PHE A 218 -15.06 4.12 -11.13
N GLN A 219 -14.33 5.09 -10.59
CA GLN A 219 -14.28 6.43 -11.13
C GLN A 219 -13.62 6.42 -12.51
N ASN A 220 -14.22 7.15 -13.46
CA ASN A 220 -13.69 7.30 -14.82
C ASN A 220 -12.59 8.36 -14.82
N VAL A 221 -11.36 7.96 -14.48
CA VAL A 221 -10.18 8.83 -14.42
C VAL A 221 -9.01 8.15 -15.13
N PRO A 222 -8.17 8.92 -15.87
CA PRO A 222 -6.95 8.37 -16.45
C PRO A 222 -6.07 7.70 -15.40
N LEU A 223 -5.42 6.61 -15.81
CA LEU A 223 -4.62 5.74 -14.96
C LEU A 223 -3.19 5.59 -15.50
N LEU A 224 -2.19 5.90 -14.67
CA LEU A 224 -0.79 5.50 -14.88
C LEU A 224 -0.47 4.41 -13.87
N ILE A 225 -0.24 3.20 -14.33
CA ILE A 225 -0.05 2.03 -13.48
C ILE A 225 1.19 1.24 -13.91
N GLY A 226 1.84 0.55 -12.99
CA GLY A 226 2.96 -0.28 -13.37
C GLY A 226 3.63 -1.02 -12.23
N ASN A 227 4.70 -1.71 -12.56
CA ASN A 227 5.45 -2.56 -11.64
C ASN A 227 6.95 -2.46 -11.91
N THR A 228 7.73 -2.82 -10.89
CA THR A 228 9.16 -3.15 -11.03
C THR A 228 9.31 -4.59 -11.54
N ARG A 229 10.44 -4.94 -12.14
CA ARG A 229 10.61 -6.27 -12.75
C ARG A 229 10.58 -7.41 -11.74
N ASP A 230 11.23 -7.23 -10.60
CA ASP A 230 11.51 -8.31 -9.64
C ASP A 230 10.77 -8.07 -8.30
N GLU A 231 9.49 -7.67 -8.38
CA GLU A 231 8.62 -7.34 -7.23
C GLU A 231 8.69 -8.34 -6.07
N GLY A 232 8.62 -9.63 -6.41
CA GLY A 232 8.53 -10.68 -5.40
C GLY A 232 9.83 -10.92 -4.66
N SER A 233 10.98 -10.40 -5.12
CA SER A 233 12.24 -10.56 -4.39
C SER A 233 12.15 -9.84 -3.04
N PHE A 234 11.58 -8.64 -3.02
CA PHE A 234 11.28 -7.89 -1.81
C PHE A 234 10.26 -8.62 -0.91
N GLN A 235 9.27 -9.27 -1.50
CA GLN A 235 8.24 -9.98 -0.73
C GLN A 235 8.80 -11.19 0.01
N ILE A 236 9.62 -12.00 -0.66
CA ILE A 236 10.19 -13.18 -0.02
C ILE A 236 11.25 -12.80 1.04
N THR A 237 12.01 -11.71 0.83
CA THR A 237 12.97 -11.25 1.85
C THR A 237 12.28 -10.65 3.07
N THR A 238 11.26 -9.81 2.88
CA THR A 238 10.52 -9.20 3.99
C THR A 238 9.57 -10.16 4.68
N GLY A 239 9.09 -11.19 4.00
CA GLY A 239 8.29 -12.26 4.60
C GLY A 239 9.12 -13.28 5.40
N GLN A 240 10.40 -13.44 5.07
CA GLN A 240 11.31 -14.37 5.74
C GLN A 240 12.70 -13.75 5.97
N PRO A 241 12.80 -12.65 6.75
CA PRO A 241 14.06 -11.94 6.95
C PRO A 241 15.11 -12.78 7.68
N GLU A 242 14.71 -13.77 8.47
CA GLU A 242 15.63 -14.71 9.10
C GLU A 242 16.34 -15.60 8.07
N LEU A 243 15.67 -15.97 6.98
CA LEU A 243 16.20 -16.85 5.95
C LEU A 243 17.01 -16.06 4.91
N PHE A 244 16.48 -14.94 4.41
CA PHE A 244 17.09 -14.19 3.32
C PHE A 244 17.93 -12.99 3.77
N GLY A 245 17.69 -12.47 4.99
CA GLY A 245 18.12 -11.14 5.39
C GLY A 245 17.24 -10.05 4.79
N LEU A 246 17.07 -8.94 5.51
CA LEU A 246 16.19 -7.84 5.08
C LEU A 246 16.55 -7.29 3.69
N PHE A 247 17.84 -7.21 3.39
CA PHE A 247 18.38 -6.74 2.10
C PHE A 247 18.83 -7.91 1.18
N GLY A 248 18.39 -9.13 1.48
CA GLY A 248 18.77 -10.33 0.74
C GLY A 248 20.20 -10.83 1.00
N GLN A 249 20.91 -10.27 1.98
CA GLN A 249 22.34 -10.50 2.18
C GLN A 249 22.71 -11.93 2.59
N LYS A 250 21.76 -12.73 3.09
CA LYS A 250 22.03 -14.14 3.44
C LYS A 250 22.02 -15.05 2.21
N ASN A 251 21.34 -14.65 1.14
CA ASN A 251 21.31 -15.30 -0.17
C ASN A 251 21.33 -16.85 -0.12
N PRO A 252 20.37 -17.50 0.58
CA PRO A 252 20.39 -18.95 0.77
C PRO A 252 20.25 -19.69 -0.57
N ILE A 253 20.77 -20.91 -0.62
CA ILE A 253 20.51 -21.83 -1.73
C ILE A 253 19.10 -22.40 -1.56
N ILE A 254 18.29 -22.32 -2.61
CA ILE A 254 16.96 -22.95 -2.67
C ILE A 254 17.06 -24.07 -3.70
N ASN A 255 16.91 -25.31 -3.25
CA ASN A 255 16.82 -26.45 -4.17
C ASN A 255 15.42 -26.56 -4.78
N LYS A 256 15.29 -27.37 -5.83
CA LYS A 256 14.03 -27.47 -6.58
C LYS A 256 12.87 -27.96 -5.73
N THR A 257 13.07 -28.96 -4.87
CA THR A 257 12.02 -29.45 -3.95
C THR A 257 11.54 -28.37 -2.98
N GLN A 258 12.44 -27.55 -2.45
CA GLN A 258 12.06 -26.40 -1.62
C GLN A 258 11.27 -25.37 -2.44
N ALA A 259 11.70 -25.07 -3.66
CA ALA A 259 11.01 -24.14 -4.54
C ALA A 259 9.61 -24.62 -4.93
N GLU A 260 9.44 -25.91 -5.23
CA GLU A 260 8.13 -26.52 -5.49
C GLU A 260 7.17 -26.31 -4.32
N ASN A 261 7.63 -26.56 -3.09
CA ASN A 261 6.82 -26.35 -1.89
C ASN A 261 6.45 -24.88 -1.67
N ILE A 262 7.40 -23.95 -1.90
CA ILE A 262 7.15 -22.52 -1.77
C ILE A 262 6.12 -22.06 -2.80
N ILE A 263 6.30 -22.41 -4.07
CA ILE A 263 5.39 -22.04 -5.17
C ILE A 263 4.01 -22.65 -4.94
N ARG A 264 3.94 -23.92 -4.55
CA ARG A 264 2.68 -24.58 -4.17
C ARG A 264 1.94 -23.82 -3.08
N ASN A 265 2.65 -23.35 -2.05
CA ASN A 265 2.04 -22.57 -0.97
C ASN A 265 1.60 -21.17 -1.44
N ILE A 266 2.37 -20.50 -2.32
CA ILE A 266 1.98 -19.22 -2.94
C ILE A 266 0.63 -19.35 -3.66
N PHE A 267 0.45 -20.45 -4.40
CA PHE A 267 -0.77 -20.70 -5.18
C PHE A 267 -1.80 -21.61 -4.47
N ARG A 268 -1.68 -21.84 -3.15
CA ARG A 268 -2.52 -22.82 -2.43
C ARG A 268 -4.05 -22.59 -2.54
N ASN A 269 -4.46 -21.36 -2.77
CA ASN A 269 -5.86 -20.95 -2.91
C ASN A 269 -6.33 -20.88 -4.37
N PHE A 270 -5.47 -21.24 -5.33
CA PHE A 270 -5.81 -21.29 -6.75
C PHE A 270 -6.17 -22.73 -7.16
N ASP A 271 -6.93 -22.85 -8.24
CA ASP A 271 -7.25 -24.14 -8.82
C ASP A 271 -5.98 -24.84 -9.31
N ASN A 272 -5.78 -26.07 -8.83
CA ASN A 272 -4.66 -26.94 -9.17
C ASN A 272 -3.27 -26.27 -9.04
N PRO A 273 -2.76 -26.07 -7.80
CA PRO A 273 -1.46 -25.45 -7.54
C PRO A 273 -0.27 -26.12 -8.26
N GLU A 274 -0.38 -27.41 -8.61
CA GLU A 274 0.65 -28.14 -9.37
C GLU A 274 0.92 -27.55 -10.74
N ASN A 275 -0.09 -26.97 -11.40
CA ASN A 275 0.09 -26.36 -12.71
C ASN A 275 1.07 -25.18 -12.66
N TYR A 276 1.01 -24.39 -11.59
CA TYR A 276 1.92 -23.25 -11.37
C TYR A 276 3.33 -23.74 -11.02
N VAL A 277 3.45 -24.77 -10.19
CA VAL A 277 4.76 -25.39 -9.91
C VAL A 277 5.43 -25.85 -11.21
N ARG A 278 4.69 -26.54 -12.08
CA ARG A 278 5.19 -26.94 -13.40
C ARG A 278 5.52 -25.75 -14.29
N TYR A 279 4.64 -24.75 -14.35
CA TYR A 279 4.86 -23.54 -15.16
C TYR A 279 6.18 -22.84 -14.82
N PHE A 280 6.48 -22.66 -13.52
CA PHE A 280 7.66 -21.94 -13.09
C PHE A 280 8.95 -22.80 -13.07
N LEU A 281 8.87 -24.11 -12.83
CA LEU A 281 10.06 -24.94 -12.57
C LEU A 281 10.34 -26.05 -13.57
N ALA A 282 9.38 -26.45 -14.44
CA ALA A 282 9.54 -27.64 -15.28
C ALA A 282 10.75 -27.57 -16.22
N SER A 283 11.06 -26.39 -16.76
CA SER A 283 12.18 -26.17 -17.67
C SER A 283 13.51 -25.84 -16.97
N ILE A 284 13.53 -25.80 -15.63
CA ILE A 284 14.73 -25.39 -14.87
C ILE A 284 15.46 -26.63 -14.36
N PRO A 285 16.75 -26.83 -14.71
CA PRO A 285 17.57 -27.91 -14.16
C PRO A 285 17.72 -27.82 -12.63
N ASP A 286 17.84 -28.97 -11.97
CA ASP A 286 17.81 -29.10 -10.51
C ASP A 286 19.01 -28.46 -9.80
N ASP A 287 20.14 -28.33 -10.51
CA ASP A 287 21.39 -27.72 -10.05
C ASP A 287 21.49 -26.21 -10.35
N HIS A 288 20.50 -25.64 -11.07
CA HIS A 288 20.46 -24.20 -11.40
C HIS A 288 19.83 -23.36 -10.27
N PHE A 289 20.44 -23.36 -9.09
CA PHE A 289 19.87 -22.76 -7.86
C PHE A 289 19.47 -21.29 -7.98
N ASP A 290 20.23 -20.47 -8.72
CA ASP A 290 19.88 -19.05 -8.91
C ASP A 290 18.67 -18.87 -9.82
N ALA A 291 18.53 -19.71 -10.85
CA ALA A 291 17.34 -19.72 -11.70
C ALA A 291 16.11 -20.21 -10.92
N ILE A 292 16.26 -21.26 -10.11
CA ILE A 292 15.22 -21.78 -9.22
C ILE A 292 14.74 -20.67 -8.27
N LYS A 293 15.66 -19.99 -7.58
CA LYS A 293 15.35 -18.87 -6.68
C LYS A 293 14.66 -17.73 -7.40
N ARG A 294 15.10 -17.40 -8.63
CA ARG A 294 14.42 -16.42 -9.48
C ARG A 294 12.96 -16.80 -9.71
N GLN A 295 12.69 -18.04 -10.10
CA GLN A 295 11.33 -18.50 -10.33
C GLN A 295 10.48 -18.46 -9.06
N VAL A 296 11.05 -18.72 -7.88
CA VAL A 296 10.34 -18.57 -6.60
C VAL A 296 9.88 -17.13 -6.37
N TYR A 297 10.77 -16.13 -6.54
CA TYR A 297 10.36 -14.75 -6.33
C TYR A 297 9.52 -14.19 -7.49
N THR A 298 9.72 -14.66 -8.72
CA THR A 298 8.85 -14.32 -9.86
C THR A 298 7.43 -14.82 -9.58
N ALA A 299 7.26 -16.08 -9.17
CA ALA A 299 5.97 -16.63 -8.76
C ALA A 299 5.30 -15.80 -7.64
N SER A 300 6.07 -15.36 -6.64
CA SER A 300 5.55 -14.49 -5.58
C SER A 300 5.08 -13.15 -6.12
N GLY A 301 5.91 -12.47 -6.92
CA GLY A 301 5.60 -11.15 -7.50
C GLY A 301 4.43 -11.19 -8.47
N ASP A 302 4.38 -12.19 -9.34
CA ASP A 302 3.32 -12.39 -10.33
C ASP A 302 1.97 -12.61 -9.65
N SER A 303 1.92 -13.52 -8.67
CA SER A 303 0.67 -13.93 -8.00
C SER A 303 0.03 -12.84 -7.13
N SER A 304 0.81 -11.83 -6.72
CA SER A 304 0.41 -10.86 -5.71
C SER A 304 0.40 -9.42 -6.23
N LEU A 305 1.35 -9.02 -7.07
CA LEU A 305 1.51 -7.63 -7.50
C LEU A 305 1.32 -7.48 -9.00
N LEU A 306 2.12 -8.16 -9.83
CA LEU A 306 2.14 -7.92 -11.27
C LEU A 306 0.79 -8.28 -11.92
N CYS A 307 0.31 -9.51 -11.77
CA CYS A 307 -0.97 -9.93 -12.37
C CYS A 307 -2.16 -9.18 -11.77
N SER A 308 -2.08 -8.81 -10.48
CA SER A 308 -3.08 -7.98 -9.80
C SER A 308 -3.18 -6.58 -10.42
N ASN A 309 -2.04 -5.96 -10.72
CA ASN A 309 -1.96 -4.66 -11.37
C ASN A 309 -2.41 -4.72 -12.83
N VAL A 310 -1.98 -5.74 -13.58
CA VAL A 310 -2.40 -5.94 -14.97
C VAL A 310 -3.93 -6.11 -15.04
N TYR A 311 -4.51 -6.96 -14.19
CA TYR A 311 -5.95 -7.17 -14.16
C TYR A 311 -6.73 -5.87 -13.86
N PHE A 312 -6.24 -5.05 -12.92
CA PHE A 312 -6.84 -3.75 -12.62
C PHE A 312 -6.75 -2.80 -13.82
N ALA A 313 -5.59 -2.75 -14.49
CA ALA A 313 -5.34 -1.92 -15.66
C ALA A 313 -6.26 -2.32 -16.83
N GLU A 314 -6.35 -3.62 -17.14
CA GLU A 314 -7.24 -4.15 -18.17
C GLU A 314 -8.70 -3.87 -17.86
N SER A 315 -9.12 -4.03 -16.60
CA SER A 315 -10.49 -3.72 -16.17
C SER A 315 -10.87 -2.26 -16.43
N TYR A 316 -9.94 -1.31 -16.23
CA TYR A 316 -10.12 0.10 -16.57
C TYR A 316 -10.19 0.33 -18.08
N ALA A 317 -9.27 -0.28 -18.83
CA ALA A 317 -9.18 -0.15 -20.28
C ALA A 317 -10.44 -0.69 -20.98
N ASP A 318 -10.97 -1.82 -20.52
CA ASP A 318 -12.22 -2.44 -21.01
C ASP A 318 -13.45 -1.53 -20.85
N ARG A 319 -13.36 -0.49 -20.01
CA ARG A 319 -14.39 0.52 -19.80
C ARG A 319 -14.05 1.87 -20.46
N ASN A 320 -13.17 1.87 -21.47
CA ASN A 320 -12.74 3.04 -22.23
C ASN A 320 -12.06 4.13 -21.38
N ASN A 321 -11.42 3.78 -20.27
CA ASN A 321 -10.54 4.70 -19.56
C ASN A 321 -9.17 4.78 -20.26
N ASP A 322 -8.53 5.94 -20.21
CA ASP A 322 -7.15 6.08 -20.63
C ASP A 322 -6.22 5.39 -19.62
N VAL A 323 -5.54 4.32 -20.06
CA VAL A 323 -4.63 3.54 -19.22
C VAL A 323 -3.24 3.51 -19.84
N TYR A 324 -2.26 3.95 -19.07
CA TYR A 324 -0.84 3.89 -19.43
C TYR A 324 -0.13 2.94 -18.47
N TYR A 325 0.43 1.86 -19.02
CA TYR A 325 1.15 0.87 -18.24
C TYR A 325 2.66 1.05 -18.39
N TYR A 326 3.42 1.07 -17.28
CA TYR A 326 4.88 1.06 -17.30
C TYR A 326 5.45 -0.21 -16.64
N PHE A 327 6.62 -0.64 -17.11
CA PHE A 327 7.35 -1.74 -16.50
C PHE A 327 8.80 -1.32 -16.28
N PHE A 328 9.19 -1.18 -15.01
CA PHE A 328 10.50 -0.64 -14.62
C PHE A 328 11.53 -1.77 -14.48
N THR A 329 12.57 -1.73 -15.32
CA THR A 329 13.54 -2.82 -15.49
C THR A 329 14.98 -2.40 -15.21
N HIS A 330 15.21 -1.15 -14.80
CA HIS A 330 16.54 -0.64 -14.49
C HIS A 330 16.91 -0.97 -13.04
N ARG A 331 18.06 -1.63 -12.82
CA ARG A 331 18.59 -1.87 -11.46
C ARG A 331 19.49 -0.70 -11.08
N PRO A 332 19.17 0.06 -10.02
CA PRO A 332 19.94 1.25 -9.67
C PRO A 332 21.35 0.92 -9.22
N SER A 333 22.34 1.70 -9.65
CA SER A 333 23.76 1.51 -9.33
C SER A 333 24.03 1.53 -7.82
N ASN A 334 23.27 2.32 -7.08
CA ASN A 334 23.41 2.53 -5.64
C ASN A 334 22.42 1.74 -4.77
N THR A 335 21.77 0.74 -5.35
CA THR A 335 20.79 -0.07 -4.64
C THR A 335 21.41 -0.78 -3.43
N PRO A 336 20.75 -0.75 -2.25
CA PRO A 336 21.21 -1.51 -1.08
C PRO A 336 20.84 -3.00 -1.16
N TRP A 337 20.00 -3.40 -2.12
CA TRP A 337 19.54 -4.78 -2.24
C TRP A 337 20.63 -5.67 -2.81
N SER A 338 20.68 -6.92 -2.38
CA SER A 338 21.59 -7.92 -2.93
C SER A 338 21.37 -8.14 -4.43
N TYR A 339 22.44 -8.50 -5.16
CA TYR A 339 22.40 -8.63 -6.62
C TYR A 339 21.30 -9.56 -7.14
N TRP A 340 21.07 -10.69 -6.45
CA TRP A 340 20.07 -11.68 -6.84
C TRP A 340 18.62 -11.15 -6.82
N MET A 341 18.35 -10.08 -6.06
CA MET A 341 17.02 -9.48 -5.94
C MET A 341 16.61 -8.68 -7.19
N GLY A 342 17.54 -8.42 -8.12
CA GLY A 342 17.22 -7.77 -9.38
C GLY A 342 16.73 -6.33 -9.21
N VAL A 343 15.61 -5.98 -9.84
CA VAL A 343 14.93 -4.69 -9.73
C VAL A 343 13.80 -4.84 -8.72
N ALA A 344 14.16 -4.76 -7.45
CA ALA A 344 13.24 -4.98 -6.35
C ALA A 344 12.13 -3.92 -6.30
N HIS A 345 11.07 -4.24 -5.54
CA HIS A 345 10.01 -3.30 -5.20
C HIS A 345 10.58 -1.97 -4.66
N PHE A 346 9.93 -0.84 -5.02
CA PHE A 346 10.33 0.56 -4.74
C PHE A 346 11.49 1.14 -5.58
N GLU A 347 12.18 0.37 -6.42
CA GLU A 347 13.37 0.88 -7.13
C GLU A 347 13.09 2.04 -8.10
N ASP A 348 11.86 2.17 -8.59
CA ASP A 348 11.40 3.25 -9.45
C ASP A 348 11.20 4.58 -8.70
N MET A 349 10.87 4.54 -7.41
CA MET A 349 10.51 5.72 -6.60
C MET A 349 11.61 6.78 -6.58
N GLN A 350 12.87 6.37 -6.44
CA GLN A 350 13.98 7.31 -6.37
C GLN A 350 14.14 8.12 -7.67
N PHE A 351 13.77 7.55 -8.82
CA PHE A 351 13.81 8.22 -10.11
C PHE A 351 12.62 9.15 -10.30
N VAL A 352 11.42 8.71 -9.92
CA VAL A 352 10.18 9.52 -9.96
C VAL A 352 10.31 10.77 -9.09
N PHE A 353 10.96 10.67 -7.93
CA PHE A 353 11.15 11.80 -7.01
C PHE A 353 12.46 12.57 -7.19
N GLY A 354 13.23 12.27 -8.24
CA GLY A 354 14.38 13.10 -8.62
C GLY A 354 15.60 12.98 -7.72
N ARG A 355 15.76 11.86 -6.98
CA ARG A 355 16.95 11.65 -6.16
C ARG A 355 18.24 11.66 -7.00
N PRO A 356 18.28 11.07 -8.22
CA PRO A 356 19.43 11.23 -9.13
C PRO A 356 19.74 12.67 -9.51
N ILE A 357 18.73 13.54 -9.65
CA ILE A 357 18.95 14.95 -9.98
C ILE A 357 19.45 15.74 -8.76
N ARG A 358 18.94 15.43 -7.56
CA ARG A 358 19.29 16.12 -6.32
C ARG A 358 20.65 15.70 -5.75
N LYS A 359 21.05 14.45 -5.97
CA LYS A 359 22.30 13.87 -5.48
C LYS A 359 23.00 13.09 -6.61
N PRO A 360 23.39 13.75 -7.73
CA PRO A 360 23.89 13.06 -8.92
C PRO A 360 25.19 12.29 -8.70
N TYR A 361 26.00 12.68 -7.71
CA TYR A 361 27.23 11.99 -7.33
C TYR A 361 27.01 10.58 -6.72
N LEU A 362 25.76 10.19 -6.43
CA LEU A 362 25.38 8.85 -5.97
C LEU A 362 24.87 7.94 -7.10
N TYR A 363 24.95 8.37 -8.36
CA TYR A 363 24.32 7.72 -9.50
C TYR A 363 25.21 7.83 -10.75
N GLU A 364 24.96 6.95 -11.70
CA GLU A 364 25.56 7.04 -13.03
C GLU A 364 24.91 8.18 -13.85
N PRO A 365 25.63 8.79 -14.81
CA PRO A 365 25.08 9.86 -15.65
C PRO A 365 23.76 9.48 -16.36
N GLU A 366 23.65 8.24 -16.83
CA GLU A 366 22.46 7.72 -17.51
C GLU A 366 21.25 7.61 -16.57
N GLU A 367 21.48 7.39 -15.27
CA GLU A 367 20.43 7.33 -14.24
C GLU A 367 19.84 8.71 -13.94
N VAL A 368 20.66 9.76 -14.06
CA VAL A 368 20.19 11.15 -13.97
C VAL A 368 19.26 11.47 -15.13
N GLU A 369 19.61 11.06 -16.35
CA GLU A 369 18.75 11.22 -17.53
C GLU A 369 17.48 10.38 -17.45
N LEU A 370 17.57 9.14 -16.94
CA LEU A 370 16.41 8.30 -16.66
C LEU A 370 15.44 8.99 -15.69
N SER A 371 15.95 9.57 -14.61
CA SER A 371 15.13 10.30 -13.63
C SER A 371 14.43 11.52 -14.25
N LYS A 372 15.14 12.31 -15.08
CA LYS A 372 14.52 13.42 -15.83
C LYS A 372 13.38 12.93 -16.73
N LYS A 373 13.58 11.81 -17.43
CA LYS A 373 12.55 11.20 -18.29
C LYS A 373 11.33 10.74 -17.49
N MET A 374 11.54 10.05 -16.37
CA MET A 374 10.45 9.59 -15.50
C MET A 374 9.67 10.75 -14.88
N ILE A 375 10.35 11.76 -14.33
CA ILE A 375 9.68 12.98 -13.83
C ILE A 375 8.84 13.64 -14.92
N LYS A 376 9.37 13.72 -16.16
CA LYS A 376 8.62 14.29 -17.28
C LYS A 376 7.36 13.47 -17.58
N ILE A 377 7.44 12.14 -17.59
CA ILE A 377 6.28 11.26 -17.80
C ILE A 377 5.24 11.46 -16.69
N TRP A 378 5.63 11.34 -15.42
CA TRP A 378 4.71 11.46 -14.27
C TRP A 378 4.08 12.85 -14.18
N SER A 379 4.87 13.91 -14.38
CA SER A 379 4.34 15.28 -14.32
C SER A 379 3.47 15.64 -15.51
N ASN A 380 3.74 15.09 -16.70
CA ASN A 380 2.86 15.25 -17.86
C ASN A 380 1.54 14.51 -17.65
N PHE A 381 1.60 13.27 -17.14
CA PHE A 381 0.40 12.52 -16.79
C PHE A 381 -0.44 13.30 -15.76
N ALA A 382 0.17 13.75 -14.66
CA ALA A 382 -0.53 14.54 -13.65
C ALA A 382 -1.16 15.84 -14.20
N LYS A 383 -0.59 16.43 -15.26
CA LYS A 383 -1.13 17.65 -15.90
C LYS A 383 -2.27 17.34 -16.87
N ASN A 384 -2.11 16.29 -17.68
CA ASN A 384 -2.87 16.14 -18.92
C ASN A 384 -3.75 14.87 -18.91
N GLY A 385 -3.37 13.82 -18.21
CA GLY A 385 -3.96 12.48 -18.37
C GLY A 385 -3.08 11.71 -19.33
#